data_AF-A0A662XHV9-F1
#
_entry.id   AF-A0A662XHV9-F1
#
_cell.length_a   1.000
_cell.length_b   1.000
_cell.length_c   1.000
_cell.angle_alpha   90.00
_cell.angle_beta   90.00
_cell.angle_gamma   90.00
#
_symmetry.space_group_name_H-M   'P 1'
#
loop_
_entity.id
_entity.type
_entity.pdbx_description
1 polymer ?
#
loop_
_entity_poly.entity_id
_entity_poly.type
_entity_poly.pdbx_seq_one_letter_code
_entity_poly.pdbx_strand_id
1 'polypeptide(L)'
;MGDVSAAQWNVVQEVFGSDTDLRFLMCYFHVAKKVYEKTRSLTPRVAAFVMADIHDLHIAVSEMEFHGKLVEVEAKWPQWSQLTAFSAYFTKTYNAAIKQDVTLQRTLKVGELIDQVIKHCQSESVRARPFAVNPSSDTCLVRRAKATQHEGLLLE
;
A
#
# COMPACT_ATOMS: atom_id res chain seq x y z
N MET A 1 -0.50 2.79 0.11
CA MET A 1 -1.22 2.19 -1.03
C MET A 1 -1.03 3.11 -2.24
N GLY A 2 -0.39 2.68 -3.32
CA GLY A 2 -0.01 3.56 -4.45
C GLY A 2 0.46 2.79 -5.69
N ASP A 3 0.80 3.49 -6.78
CA ASP A 3 1.61 2.94 -7.89
C ASP A 3 3.01 3.47 -7.62
N VAL A 4 3.83 2.64 -6.98
CA VAL A 4 5.15 3.04 -6.51
C VAL A 4 6.18 2.36 -7.40
N SER A 5 7.04 3.18 -7.99
CA SER A 5 8.23 2.68 -8.65
C SER A 5 9.21 2.10 -7.62
N ALA A 6 10.11 1.21 -8.04
CA ALA A 6 11.15 0.66 -7.18
C ALA A 6 11.96 1.74 -6.45
N ALA A 7 12.23 2.88 -7.12
CA ALA A 7 12.92 4.02 -6.53
C ALA A 7 12.13 4.66 -5.38
N GLN A 8 10.83 4.84 -5.54
CA GLN A 8 9.96 5.39 -4.49
C GLN A 8 9.83 4.41 -3.32
N TRP A 9 9.83 3.10 -3.58
CA TRP A 9 9.81 2.09 -2.52
C TRP A 9 11.10 2.11 -1.71
N ASN A 10 12.24 2.19 -2.39
CA ASN A 10 13.55 2.25 -1.74
C ASN A 10 13.66 3.47 -0.82
N VAL A 11 13.16 4.64 -1.24
CA VAL A 11 13.13 5.85 -0.40
C VAL A 11 12.25 5.65 0.84
N VAL A 12 11.07 5.04 0.70
CA VAL A 12 10.19 4.75 1.84
C VAL A 12 10.85 3.76 2.81
N GLN A 13 11.52 2.74 2.29
CA GLN A 13 12.26 1.77 3.10
C GLN A 13 13.48 2.40 3.79
N GLU A 14 14.21 3.28 3.12
CA GLU A 14 15.36 3.99 3.71
C GLU A 14 14.95 4.90 4.87
N VAL A 15 13.82 5.61 4.72
CA VAL A 15 13.38 6.60 5.72
C VAL A 15 12.61 5.96 6.88
N PHE A 16 11.87 4.87 6.64
CA PHE A 16 10.92 4.33 7.62
C PHE A 16 11.08 2.81 7.88
N GLY A 17 11.92 2.10 7.12
CA GLY A 17 12.03 0.64 7.19
C GLY A 17 12.79 0.11 8.41
N SER A 18 13.56 0.94 9.11
CA SER A 18 14.29 0.55 10.33
C SER A 18 13.40 0.39 11.56
N ASP A 19 12.29 1.13 11.64
CA ASP A 19 11.43 1.21 12.84
C ASP A 19 10.00 0.70 12.60
N THR A 20 9.64 0.39 11.36
CA THR A 20 8.29 -0.08 11.02
C THR A 20 8.31 -1.18 9.97
N ASP A 21 7.52 -2.24 10.19
CA ASP A 21 7.19 -3.24 9.18
C ASP A 21 6.21 -2.63 8.16
N LEU A 22 6.70 -1.70 7.36
CA LEU A 22 5.94 -1.07 6.30
C LEU A 22 5.72 -2.07 5.18
N ARG A 23 4.45 -2.29 4.86
CA ARG A 23 4.01 -3.19 3.80
C ARG A 23 3.56 -2.39 2.60
N PHE A 24 4.17 -2.65 1.45
CA PHE A 24 3.67 -2.09 0.22
C PHE A 24 2.38 -2.81 -0.20
N LEU A 25 1.37 -2.02 -0.54
CA LEU A 25 0.09 -2.50 -1.04
C LEU A 25 -0.16 -1.84 -2.38
N MET A 26 -0.16 -2.65 -3.44
CA MET A 26 -0.68 -2.23 -4.73
C MET A 26 -2.14 -1.78 -4.55
N CYS A 27 -2.43 -0.56 -5.02
CA CYS A 27 -3.77 -0.02 -4.94
C CYS A 27 -4.70 -0.77 -5.90
N TYR A 28 -5.84 -1.27 -5.39
CA TYR A 28 -6.88 -1.90 -6.20
C TYR A 28 -7.25 -1.05 -7.42
N PHE A 29 -7.44 0.25 -7.24
CA PHE A 29 -7.83 1.13 -8.33
C PHE A 29 -6.75 1.23 -9.42
N HIS A 30 -5.47 1.13 -9.07
CA HIS A 30 -4.38 1.09 -10.06
C HIS A 30 -4.39 -0.23 -10.83
N VAL A 31 -4.61 -1.35 -10.13
CA VAL A 31 -4.75 -2.67 -10.75
C VAL A 31 -5.96 -2.68 -11.69
N ALA A 32 -7.12 -2.28 -11.18
CA ALA A 32 -8.38 -2.17 -11.91
C ALA A 32 -8.23 -1.29 -13.17
N LYS A 33 -7.56 -0.14 -13.06
CA LYS A 33 -7.26 0.72 -14.22
C LYS A 33 -6.40 0.00 -15.25
N LYS A 34 -5.29 -0.62 -14.85
CA LYS A 34 -4.39 -1.35 -15.76
C LYS A 34 -5.12 -2.53 -16.43
N VAL A 35 -5.93 -3.26 -15.68
CA VAL A 35 -6.75 -4.37 -16.21
C VAL A 35 -7.79 -3.86 -17.19
N TYR A 36 -8.50 -2.79 -16.86
CA TYR A 36 -9.47 -2.15 -17.75
C TYR A 36 -8.81 -1.74 -19.08
N GLU A 37 -7.67 -1.05 -19.03
CA GLU A 37 -6.91 -0.66 -20.22
C GLU A 37 -6.53 -1.85 -21.10
N LYS A 38 -6.11 -2.97 -20.48
CA LYS A 38 -5.69 -4.20 -21.17
C LYS A 38 -6.85 -5.07 -21.67
N THR A 39 -8.06 -4.82 -21.19
CA THR A 39 -9.27 -5.57 -21.58
C THR A 39 -10.19 -4.77 -22.51
N ARG A 40 -9.82 -3.54 -22.92
CA ARG A 40 -10.62 -2.67 -23.81
C ARG A 40 -10.99 -3.29 -25.16
N SER A 41 -10.17 -4.19 -25.68
CA SER A 41 -10.41 -4.88 -26.96
C SER A 41 -11.26 -6.14 -26.82
N LEU A 42 -11.61 -6.54 -25.60
CA LEU A 42 -12.41 -7.73 -25.33
C LEU A 42 -13.89 -7.38 -25.40
N THR A 43 -14.73 -8.41 -25.53
CA THR A 43 -16.17 -8.22 -25.37
C THR A 43 -16.50 -7.72 -23.96
N PRO A 44 -17.52 -6.85 -23.77
CA PRO A 44 -17.88 -6.31 -22.46
C PRO A 44 -18.13 -7.40 -21.41
N ARG A 45 -18.72 -8.53 -21.82
CA ARG A 45 -18.95 -9.69 -20.96
C ARG A 45 -17.64 -10.29 -20.44
N VAL A 46 -16.65 -10.48 -21.31
CA VAL A 46 -15.35 -11.05 -20.93
C VAL A 46 -14.56 -10.05 -20.08
N ALA A 47 -14.60 -8.76 -20.41
CA ALA A 47 -13.94 -7.72 -19.60
C ALA A 47 -14.53 -7.63 -18.18
N ALA A 48 -15.86 -7.66 -18.04
CA ALA A 48 -16.53 -7.67 -16.74
C ALA A 48 -16.17 -8.91 -15.92
N PHE A 49 -16.11 -10.07 -16.57
CA PHE A 49 -15.68 -11.32 -15.95
C PHE A 49 -14.24 -11.26 -15.42
N VAL A 50 -13.29 -10.75 -16.23
CA VAL A 50 -11.91 -10.53 -15.78
C VAL A 50 -11.85 -9.58 -14.59
N MET A 51 -12.61 -8.49 -14.62
CA MET A 51 -12.65 -7.52 -13.51
C MET A 51 -13.21 -8.13 -12.21
N ALA A 52 -14.20 -9.01 -12.31
CA ALA A 52 -14.74 -9.74 -11.17
C ALA A 52 -13.67 -10.68 -10.57
N ASP A 53 -12.96 -11.44 -11.40
CA ASP A 53 -11.88 -12.32 -10.96
C ASP A 53 -10.75 -11.55 -10.25
N ILE A 54 -10.39 -10.38 -10.76
CA ILE A 54 -9.39 -9.50 -10.14
C ILE A 54 -9.90 -8.94 -8.81
N HIS A 55 -11.19 -8.62 -8.72
CA HIS A 55 -11.79 -8.17 -7.47
C HIS A 55 -11.77 -9.28 -6.41
N ASP A 56 -12.14 -10.51 -6.79
CA ASP A 56 -12.12 -11.67 -5.89
C ASP A 56 -10.70 -11.98 -5.38
N LEU A 57 -9.68 -11.83 -6.23
CA LEU A 57 -8.29 -11.90 -5.82
C LEU A 57 -7.92 -10.78 -4.83
N HIS A 58 -8.41 -9.56 -5.05
CA HIS A 58 -8.09 -8.42 -4.21
C HIS A 58 -8.69 -8.51 -2.80
N ILE A 59 -9.90 -9.05 -2.67
CA ILE A 59 -10.62 -9.15 -1.39
C ILE A 59 -10.29 -10.43 -0.61
N ALA A 60 -9.39 -11.28 -1.12
CA ALA A 60 -8.97 -12.50 -0.44
C ALA A 60 -8.46 -12.18 0.97
N VAL A 61 -8.99 -12.89 1.98
CA VAL A 61 -8.71 -12.58 3.40
C VAL A 61 -7.44 -13.26 3.90
N SER A 62 -6.87 -14.16 3.10
CA SER A 62 -5.62 -14.84 3.42
C SER A 62 -4.76 -15.11 2.19
N GLU A 63 -3.46 -15.31 2.41
CA GLU A 63 -2.52 -15.70 1.36
C GLU A 63 -2.89 -17.05 0.73
N MET A 64 -3.36 -18.01 1.54
CA MET A 64 -3.81 -19.32 1.05
C MET A 64 -5.02 -19.17 0.13
N GLU A 65 -6.01 -18.36 0.53
CA GLU A 65 -7.19 -18.08 -0.31
C GLU A 65 -6.80 -17.35 -1.59
N PHE A 66 -5.90 -16.36 -1.50
CA PHE A 66 -5.39 -15.64 -2.65
C PHE A 66 -4.75 -16.60 -3.68
N HIS A 67 -3.84 -17.48 -3.24
CA HIS A 67 -3.19 -18.43 -4.13
C HIS A 67 -4.16 -19.46 -4.69
N GLY A 68 -5.13 -19.93 -3.88
CA GLY A 68 -6.19 -20.81 -4.36
C GLY A 68 -6.99 -20.18 -5.50
N LYS A 69 -7.50 -18.96 -5.29
CA LYS A 69 -8.20 -18.17 -6.32
C LYS A 69 -7.32 -17.88 -7.53
N LEU A 70 -6.02 -17.64 -7.33
CA LEU A 70 -5.09 -17.37 -8.43
C LEU A 70 -4.91 -18.58 -9.33
N VAL A 71 -4.77 -19.78 -8.76
CA VAL A 71 -4.67 -21.03 -9.52
C VAL A 71 -5.95 -21.27 -10.32
N GLU A 72 -7.13 -21.03 -9.72
CA GLU A 72 -8.40 -21.13 -10.43
C GLU A 72 -8.48 -20.17 -11.61
N VAL A 73 -8.10 -18.91 -11.42
CA VAL A 73 -8.07 -17.88 -12.47
C VAL A 73 -7.09 -18.25 -13.59
N GLU A 74 -5.88 -18.70 -13.25
CA GLU A 74 -4.85 -19.13 -14.20
C GLU A 74 -5.29 -20.36 -15.02
N ALA A 75 -6.09 -21.27 -14.44
CA ALA A 75 -6.67 -22.40 -15.16
C ALA A 75 -7.88 -22.01 -16.01
N LYS A 76 -8.65 -21.00 -15.57
CA LYS A 76 -9.91 -20.58 -16.17
C LYS A 76 -9.71 -19.69 -17.40
N TRP A 77 -8.85 -18.69 -17.33
CA TRP A 77 -8.68 -17.71 -18.42
C TRP A 77 -8.18 -18.30 -19.74
N PRO A 78 -7.25 -19.27 -19.79
CA PRO A 78 -6.80 -19.89 -21.03
C PRO A 78 -7.90 -20.61 -21.82
N GLN A 79 -9.00 -20.99 -21.17
CA GLN A 79 -10.16 -21.63 -21.83
C GLN A 79 -10.91 -20.65 -22.74
N TRP A 80 -10.65 -19.35 -22.61
CA TRP A 80 -11.23 -18.29 -23.43
C TRP A 80 -10.21 -17.79 -24.45
N SER A 81 -10.44 -18.05 -25.74
CA SER A 81 -9.53 -17.64 -26.81
C SER A 81 -9.23 -16.13 -26.83
N GLN A 82 -10.19 -15.30 -26.43
CA GLN A 82 -10.02 -13.84 -26.32
C GLN A 82 -9.05 -13.43 -25.19
N LEU A 83 -8.83 -14.29 -24.19
CA LEU A 83 -8.00 -13.99 -23.03
C LEU A 83 -6.56 -14.50 -23.12
N THR A 84 -6.19 -15.27 -24.15
CA THR A 84 -4.84 -15.86 -24.24
C THR A 84 -3.73 -14.81 -24.10
N ALA A 85 -3.82 -13.70 -24.82
CA ALA A 85 -2.83 -12.63 -24.75
C ALA A 85 -2.84 -11.90 -23.39
N PHE A 86 -4.03 -11.67 -22.82
CA PHE A 86 -4.18 -11.03 -21.53
C PHE A 86 -3.65 -11.92 -20.39
N SER A 87 -3.95 -13.22 -20.42
CA SER A 87 -3.47 -14.21 -19.45
C SER A 87 -1.94 -14.27 -19.45
N ALA A 88 -1.30 -14.31 -20.62
CA ALA A 88 0.16 -14.29 -20.72
C ALA A 88 0.77 -12.99 -20.15
N TYR A 89 0.14 -11.84 -20.44
CA TYR A 89 0.54 -10.55 -19.86
C TYR A 89 0.40 -10.54 -18.34
N PHE A 90 -0.75 -11.00 -17.83
CA PHE A 90 -1.06 -11.01 -16.40
C PHE A 90 -0.08 -11.90 -15.63
N THR A 91 0.17 -13.12 -16.09
CA THR A 91 1.14 -14.02 -15.45
C THR A 91 2.55 -13.42 -15.48
N LYS A 92 2.97 -12.80 -16.59
CA LYS A 92 4.32 -12.22 -16.70
C LYS A 92 4.50 -10.98 -15.82
N THR A 93 3.52 -10.09 -15.78
CA THR A 93 3.67 -8.76 -15.17
C THR A 93 3.09 -8.72 -13.76
N TYR A 94 1.87 -9.22 -13.60
CA TYR A 94 1.14 -9.15 -12.34
C TYR A 94 1.61 -10.24 -11.38
N ASN A 95 1.73 -11.49 -11.83
CA ASN A 95 2.19 -12.56 -10.93
C ASN A 95 3.67 -12.44 -10.60
N ALA A 96 4.52 -11.87 -11.46
CA ALA A 96 5.90 -11.59 -11.12
C ALA A 96 6.01 -10.47 -10.05
N ALA A 97 5.25 -9.39 -10.20
CA ALA A 97 5.20 -8.30 -9.23
C ALA A 97 4.62 -8.77 -7.89
N ILE A 98 3.51 -9.54 -7.93
CA ILE A 98 2.90 -10.12 -6.73
C ILE A 98 3.80 -11.17 -6.10
N LYS A 99 4.43 -12.09 -6.86
CA LYS A 99 5.35 -13.07 -6.27
C LYS A 99 6.55 -12.38 -5.63
N GLN A 100 7.08 -11.30 -6.20
CA GLN A 100 8.09 -10.50 -5.50
C GLN A 100 7.55 -9.94 -4.18
N ASP A 101 6.35 -9.36 -4.19
CA ASP A 101 5.71 -8.83 -2.98
C ASP A 101 5.42 -9.93 -1.93
N VAL A 102 4.89 -11.09 -2.33
CA VAL A 102 4.51 -12.21 -1.45
C VAL A 102 5.73 -12.97 -0.92
N THR A 103 6.75 -13.19 -1.74
CA THR A 103 8.01 -13.84 -1.31
C THR A 103 8.80 -12.94 -0.33
N LEU A 104 8.57 -11.62 -0.38
CA LEU A 104 9.13 -10.65 0.57
C LEU A 104 8.20 -10.34 1.76
N GLN A 105 6.89 -10.56 1.68
CA GLN A 105 5.92 -10.08 2.69
C GLN A 105 4.98 -11.20 3.14
N ARG A 106 5.47 -12.00 4.09
CA ARG A 106 4.59 -12.71 5.00
C ARG A 106 3.75 -11.72 5.80
N THR A 107 2.58 -12.20 6.22
CA THR A 107 1.59 -11.64 7.16
C THR A 107 0.50 -10.72 6.57
N LEU A 108 -0.63 -10.63 7.26
CA LEU A 108 -1.97 -10.44 6.71
C LEU A 108 -2.39 -8.96 6.74
N LYS A 109 -2.60 -8.39 5.55
CA LYS A 109 -2.53 -6.95 5.26
C LYS A 109 -3.73 -6.07 5.64
N VAL A 110 -4.71 -6.52 6.42
CA VAL A 110 -5.78 -5.62 6.91
C VAL A 110 -5.90 -5.64 8.42
N GLY A 111 -5.92 -6.82 9.05
CA GLY A 111 -5.90 -6.94 10.51
C GLY A 111 -4.64 -6.33 11.11
N GLU A 112 -3.48 -6.59 10.52
CA GLU A 112 -2.20 -6.08 11.01
C GLU A 112 -2.03 -4.59 10.72
N LEU A 113 -2.62 -4.08 9.63
CA LEU A 113 -2.68 -2.64 9.35
C LEU A 113 -3.59 -1.91 10.34
N ILE A 114 -4.70 -2.53 10.74
CA ILE A 114 -5.56 -2.01 11.81
C ILE A 114 -4.82 -2.04 13.16
N ASP A 115 -4.13 -3.13 13.49
CA ASP A 115 -3.37 -3.24 14.74
C ASP A 115 -2.17 -2.27 14.79
N GLN A 116 -1.47 -2.07 13.66
CA GLN A 116 -0.42 -1.09 13.53
C GLN A 116 -0.97 0.34 13.62
N VAL A 117 -2.11 0.63 12.98
CA VAL A 117 -2.81 1.91 13.10
C VAL A 117 -3.28 2.15 14.54
N ILE A 118 -3.84 1.14 15.23
CA ILE A 118 -4.24 1.25 16.64
C ILE A 118 -3.02 1.49 17.53
N LYS A 119 -1.91 0.77 17.32
CA LYS A 119 -0.64 1.03 18.03
C LYS A 119 -0.09 2.43 17.74
N HIS A 120 -0.18 2.91 16.51
CA HIS A 120 0.33 4.24 16.12
C HIS A 120 -0.59 5.37 16.57
N CYS A 121 -1.90 5.13 16.67
CA CYS A 121 -2.87 6.04 17.29
C CYS A 121 -2.69 6.14 18.82
N GLN A 122 -2.03 5.17 19.44
CA GLN A 122 -1.58 5.26 20.83
C GLN A 122 -0.25 6.01 21.00
N SER A 123 0.44 6.38 19.91
CA SER A 123 1.61 7.26 20.00
C SER A 123 1.18 8.68 20.40
N GLU A 124 2.01 9.37 21.19
CA GLU A 124 1.69 10.66 21.80
C GLU A 124 1.31 11.77 20.81
N SER A 125 1.55 11.58 19.51
CA SER A 125 1.21 12.51 18.42
C SER A 125 -0.31 12.58 18.13
N VAL A 126 -1.09 11.57 18.54
CA VAL A 126 -2.55 11.49 18.25
C VAL A 126 -3.41 11.62 19.51
N ARG A 127 -2.81 11.78 20.70
CA ARG A 127 -3.56 12.23 21.87
C ARG A 127 -4.13 13.60 21.55
N ALA A 128 -5.45 13.73 21.52
CA ALA A 128 -6.12 15.02 21.55
C ALA A 128 -5.64 15.75 22.81
N ARG A 129 -4.61 16.59 22.66
CA ARG A 129 -4.21 17.51 23.71
C ARG A 129 -5.37 18.48 23.85
N PRO A 130 -5.95 18.64 25.05
CA PRO A 130 -6.95 19.68 25.24
C PRO A 130 -6.38 21.00 24.75
N PHE A 131 -7.19 21.76 24.01
CA PHE A 131 -6.79 23.08 23.54
C PHE A 131 -6.31 23.90 24.74
N ALA A 132 -5.08 24.43 24.66
CA ALA A 132 -4.54 25.28 25.70
C ALA A 132 -5.37 26.57 25.73
N VAL A 133 -6.25 26.71 26.73
CA VAL A 133 -7.11 27.88 26.90
C VAL A 133 -6.30 29.09 27.39
N ASN A 134 -5.16 28.83 28.03
CA ASN A 134 -4.21 29.84 28.47
C ASN A 134 -2.91 29.71 27.66
N PRO A 135 -2.29 30.81 27.24
CA PRO A 135 -1.00 30.76 26.56
C PRO A 135 0.07 30.24 27.53
N SER A 136 0.73 29.15 27.15
CA SER A 136 1.90 28.61 27.85
C SER A 136 3.05 28.48 26.87
N SER A 137 4.25 28.83 27.31
CA SER A 137 5.45 28.68 26.47
C SER A 137 5.75 27.20 26.22
N ASP A 138 5.76 26.79 24.95
CA ASP A 138 6.15 25.45 24.55
C ASP A 138 7.63 25.21 24.90
N THR A 139 7.92 24.10 25.58
CA THR A 139 9.27 23.79 26.07
C THR A 139 10.29 23.65 24.94
N CYS A 140 9.88 23.18 23.76
CA CYS A 140 10.74 23.12 22.58
C CYS A 140 11.03 24.51 22.02
N LEU A 141 10.03 25.39 21.97
CA LEU A 141 10.22 26.79 21.57
C LEU A 141 11.13 27.54 22.55
N VAL A 142 10.98 27.33 23.86
CA VAL A 142 11.88 27.92 24.88
C VAL A 142 13.30 27.43 24.69
N ARG A 143 13.50 26.13 24.41
CA ARG A 143 14.83 25.55 24.20
C ARG A 143 15.49 26.10 22.93
N ARG A 144 14.73 26.25 21.85
CA ARG A 144 15.19 26.84 20.59
C ARG A 144 15.53 28.32 20.77
N ALA A 145 14.66 29.10 21.41
CA ALA A 145 14.93 30.50 21.69
C ALA A 145 16.22 30.68 22.50
N LYS A 146 16.45 29.84 23.52
CA LYS A 146 17.71 29.85 24.28
C LYS A 146 18.93 29.47 23.42
N ALA A 147 18.80 28.51 22.51
CA ALA A 147 19.88 28.16 21.59
C ALA A 147 20.19 29.31 20.62
N THR A 148 19.17 29.95 20.05
CA THR A 148 19.32 31.09 19.14
C THR A 148 19.89 32.33 19.87
N GLN A 149 19.56 32.52 21.14
CA GLN A 149 20.18 33.54 22.00
C GLN A 149 21.66 33.23 22.27
N HIS A 150 21.98 31.96 22.55
CA HIS A 150 23.37 31.52 22.74
C HIS A 150 24.21 31.69 21.46
N GLU A 151 23.58 31.58 20.29
CA GLU A 151 24.21 31.84 18.98
C GLU A 151 24.30 33.32 18.60
N GLY A 152 23.82 34.24 19.47
CA GLY A 152 23.86 35.69 19.22
C GLY A 152 22.92 36.16 18.12
N LEU A 153 21.96 35.31 17.72
CA LEU A 153 21.03 35.56 16.62
C LEU A 153 19.71 36.21 17.10
N LEU A 154 19.57 36.42 18.41
CA LEU A 154 18.50 37.24 19.00
C LEU A 154 19.14 38.49 19.60
N LEU A 155 18.74 39.65 19.10
CA LEU A 155 19.03 40.95 19.72
C LEU A 155 18.10 41.12 20.92
N GLU A 156 18.63 41.59 22.06
CA GLU A 156 17.82 42.05 23.20
C GLU A 156 16.92 43.23 22.82
#